data_AF-A0A381QDK2-F1
#
_entry.id   AF-A0A381QDK2-F1
#
_cell.length_a   1.000
_cell.length_b   1.000
_cell.length_c   1.000
_cell.angle_alpha   90.00
_cell.angle_beta   90.00
_cell.angle_gamma   90.00
#
_symmetry.space_group_name_H-M   'P 1'
#
loop_
_entity.id
_entity.type
_entity.pdbx_description
1 polymer ?
#
loop_
_entity_poly.entity_id
_entity_poly.type
_entity_poly.pdbx_seq_one_letter_code
_entity_poly.pdbx_strand_id
1 'polypeptide(L)'
;VKLLDEIQRLKTERNAVILAHNYQIPAIQDVADFVGDSLGLSLQAQATDAETIVFCGVHFMAETAAVLCPDKTVLIPDLEAGCSLASTITASQLRTWKEEHPGAVVVVYVNCSADVKAEADYCCTSANALRIIESIPDDQEILFAPDMFLGEYIREKTERTIHVWMGECHVHAAIRPADVEEQLAQHPDAELL
;
A
#
# COMPACT_ATOMS: atom_id res chain seq x y z
N VAL A 1 14.10 -28.54 -5.11
CA VAL A 1 13.08 -29.58 -5.37
C VAL A 1 12.19 -29.80 -4.14
N LYS A 2 12.70 -30.29 -2.99
CA LYS A 2 11.88 -30.59 -1.80
C LYS A 2 10.99 -29.46 -1.24
N LEU A 3 11.40 -28.20 -1.31
CA LEU A 3 10.62 -27.09 -0.75
C LEU A 3 9.40 -26.70 -1.61
N LEU A 4 9.54 -26.71 -2.94
CA LEU A 4 8.45 -26.36 -3.85
C LEU A 4 7.32 -27.39 -3.78
N ASP A 5 7.68 -28.67 -3.78
CA ASP A 5 6.73 -29.77 -3.66
C ASP A 5 5.95 -29.68 -2.34
N GLU A 6 6.63 -29.29 -1.26
CA GLU A 6 6.02 -29.11 0.06
C GLU A 6 5.08 -27.90 0.11
N ILE A 7 5.46 -26.78 -0.51
CA ILE A 7 4.59 -25.61 -0.64
C ILE A 7 3.30 -25.98 -1.39
N GLN A 8 3.41 -26.69 -2.51
CA GLN A 8 2.23 -27.11 -3.30
C GLN A 8 1.35 -28.10 -2.53
N ARG A 9 1.97 -29.04 -1.82
CA ARG A 9 1.25 -29.99 -0.95
C ARG A 9 0.46 -29.25 0.12
N LEU A 10 1.10 -28.36 0.88
CA LEU A 10 0.47 -27.60 1.95
C LEU A 10 -0.59 -26.63 1.43
N LYS A 11 -0.35 -26.00 0.28
CA LYS A 11 -1.33 -25.12 -0.37
C LYS A 11 -2.64 -25.86 -0.65
N THR A 12 -2.53 -27.08 -1.18
CA THR A 12 -3.69 -27.94 -1.45
C THR A 12 -4.37 -28.39 -0.16
N GLU A 13 -3.60 -28.87 0.82
CA GLU A 13 -4.14 -29.37 2.10
C GLU A 13 -4.85 -28.30 2.93
N ARG A 14 -4.45 -27.03 2.78
CA ARG A 14 -5.00 -25.90 3.53
C ARG A 14 -6.02 -25.08 2.75
N ASN A 15 -6.39 -25.51 1.53
CA ASN A 15 -7.19 -24.71 0.60
C ASN A 15 -6.70 -23.24 0.58
N ALA A 16 -5.38 -23.08 0.34
CA ALA A 16 -4.70 -21.80 0.45
C ALA A 16 -4.41 -21.20 -0.92
N VAL A 17 -4.31 -19.87 -0.96
CA VAL A 17 -3.69 -19.13 -2.06
C VAL A 17 -2.50 -18.34 -1.58
N ILE A 18 -1.51 -18.17 -2.46
CA ILE A 18 -0.32 -17.37 -2.24
C ILE A 18 -0.44 -16.09 -3.07
N LEU A 19 -0.47 -14.95 -2.39
CA LEU A 19 -0.50 -13.62 -3.00
C LEU A 19 0.87 -12.98 -2.83
N ALA A 20 1.51 -12.54 -3.92
CA ALA A 20 2.85 -11.94 -3.86
C ALA A 20 2.87 -10.51 -4.41
N HIS A 21 3.49 -9.60 -3.67
CA HIS A 21 3.73 -8.25 -4.16
C HIS A 21 4.80 -8.25 -5.27
N ASN A 22 4.71 -7.32 -6.22
CA ASN A 22 5.67 -7.16 -7.33
C ASN A 22 7.14 -7.03 -6.88
N TYR A 23 7.39 -6.62 -5.64
CA TYR A 23 8.75 -6.49 -5.07
C TYR A 23 9.30 -7.76 -4.43
N GLN A 24 8.53 -8.84 -4.39
CA GLN A 24 9.02 -10.13 -3.90
C GLN A 24 10.14 -10.66 -4.79
N ILE A 25 11.05 -11.44 -4.21
CA ILE A 25 12.10 -12.11 -4.98
C ILE A 25 11.49 -13.07 -6.02
N PRO A 26 12.15 -13.31 -7.17
CA PRO A 26 11.58 -14.11 -8.26
C PRO A 26 11.06 -15.49 -7.83
N ALA A 27 11.80 -16.18 -6.96
CA ALA A 27 11.40 -17.50 -6.47
C ALA A 27 10.07 -17.50 -5.69
N ILE A 28 9.69 -16.39 -5.06
CA ILE A 28 8.40 -16.23 -4.39
C ILE A 28 7.30 -15.89 -5.41
N GLN A 29 7.61 -15.07 -6.41
CA GLN A 29 6.68 -14.77 -7.51
C GLN A 29 6.31 -16.04 -8.29
N ASP A 30 7.30 -16.90 -8.60
CA ASP A 30 7.11 -18.15 -9.35
C ASP A 30 6.18 -19.16 -8.66
N VAL A 31 6.04 -19.09 -7.33
CA VAL A 31 5.15 -19.99 -6.57
C VAL A 31 3.80 -19.36 -6.22
N ALA A 32 3.65 -18.06 -6.44
CA ALA A 32 2.42 -17.33 -6.14
C ALA A 32 1.30 -17.70 -7.12
N ASP A 33 0.07 -17.72 -6.62
CA ASP A 33 -1.11 -17.85 -7.47
C ASP A 33 -1.43 -16.53 -8.17
N PHE A 34 -1.11 -15.40 -7.52
CA PHE A 34 -1.28 -14.06 -8.07
C PHE A 34 -0.12 -13.16 -7.67
N VAL A 35 0.37 -12.38 -8.63
CA VAL A 35 1.40 -11.35 -8.44
C VAL A 35 0.81 -9.99 -8.83
N GLY A 36 0.98 -8.97 -7.99
CA GLY A 36 0.41 -7.65 -8.27
C GLY A 36 0.81 -6.55 -7.30
N ASP A 37 0.17 -5.40 -7.46
CA ASP A 37 0.28 -4.24 -6.57
C ASP A 37 -0.67 -4.35 -5.37
N SER A 38 -0.60 -3.41 -4.43
CA SER A 38 -1.39 -3.41 -3.19
C SER A 38 -2.91 -3.54 -3.44
N LEU A 39 -3.43 -2.81 -4.43
CA LEU A 39 -4.87 -2.80 -4.74
C LEU A 39 -5.30 -4.11 -5.40
N GLY A 40 -4.55 -4.55 -6.42
CA GLY A 40 -4.82 -5.79 -7.14
C GLY A 40 -4.83 -6.99 -6.20
N LEU A 41 -3.84 -7.10 -5.31
CA LEU A 41 -3.78 -8.19 -4.33
C LEU A 41 -4.95 -8.15 -3.34
N SER A 42 -5.37 -6.96 -2.90
CA SER A 42 -6.53 -6.83 -2.00
C SER A 42 -7.83 -7.28 -2.68
N LEU A 43 -8.00 -6.98 -3.96
CA LEU A 43 -9.14 -7.45 -4.75
C LEU A 43 -9.11 -8.96 -4.98
N GLN A 44 -7.93 -9.54 -5.25
CA GLN A 44 -7.77 -11.00 -5.38
C GLN A 44 -8.04 -11.74 -4.07
N ALA A 45 -7.59 -11.19 -2.94
CA ALA A 45 -7.88 -11.72 -1.60
C ALA A 45 -9.39 -11.81 -1.33
N GLN A 46 -10.15 -10.80 -1.75
CA GLN A 46 -11.60 -10.79 -1.61
C GLN A 46 -12.27 -11.79 -2.56
N ALA A 47 -11.83 -11.86 -3.82
CA ALA A 47 -12.48 -12.64 -4.88
C ALA A 47 -12.25 -14.16 -4.82
N THR A 48 -11.20 -14.62 -4.13
CA THR A 48 -10.88 -16.06 -4.04
C THR A 48 -11.84 -16.82 -3.11
N ASP A 49 -12.12 -18.09 -3.42
CA ASP A 49 -12.87 -19.02 -2.55
C ASP A 49 -11.97 -19.76 -1.54
N ALA A 50 -10.66 -19.48 -1.54
CA ALA A 50 -9.71 -20.08 -0.61
C ALA A 50 -9.99 -19.66 0.85
N GLU A 51 -9.82 -20.60 1.78
CA GLU A 51 -10.01 -20.38 3.22
C GLU A 51 -8.78 -19.72 3.86
N THR A 52 -7.59 -19.95 3.27
CA THR A 52 -6.32 -19.43 3.77
C THR A 52 -5.63 -18.56 2.71
N ILE A 53 -5.12 -17.41 3.13
CA ILE A 53 -4.34 -16.51 2.30
C ILE A 53 -2.94 -16.40 2.89
N VAL A 54 -1.92 -16.79 2.13
CA VAL A 54 -0.52 -16.53 2.46
C VAL A 54 -0.11 -15.26 1.72
N PHE A 55 0.06 -14.17 2.46
CA PHE A 55 0.37 -12.86 1.91
C PHE A 55 1.89 -12.63 1.92
N CYS A 56 2.53 -12.84 0.78
CA CYS A 56 3.93 -12.56 0.54
C CYS A 56 4.11 -11.07 0.20
N GLY A 57 4.06 -10.24 1.23
CA GLY A 57 4.19 -8.78 1.15
C GLY A 57 4.67 -8.22 2.47
N VAL A 58 4.22 -7.01 2.78
CA VAL A 58 4.50 -6.34 4.06
C VAL A 58 3.27 -6.32 4.97
N HIS A 59 3.49 -6.10 6.26
CA HIS A 59 2.49 -6.24 7.33
C HIS A 59 1.15 -5.56 7.03
N PHE A 60 1.16 -4.28 6.63
CA PHE A 60 -0.08 -3.54 6.37
C PHE A 60 -0.91 -4.12 5.21
N MET A 61 -0.27 -4.79 4.24
CA MET A 61 -0.97 -5.40 3.12
C MET A 61 -1.70 -6.66 3.60
N ALA A 62 -1.04 -7.47 4.43
CA ALA A 62 -1.66 -8.62 5.08
C ALA A 62 -2.82 -8.19 6.01
N GLU A 63 -2.64 -7.12 6.78
CA GLU A 63 -3.73 -6.52 7.57
C GLU A 63 -4.90 -6.08 6.68
N THR A 64 -4.63 -5.45 5.54
CA THR A 64 -5.67 -5.03 4.60
C THR A 64 -6.45 -6.24 4.07
N ALA A 65 -5.77 -7.32 3.72
CA ALA A 65 -6.44 -8.57 3.32
C ALA A 65 -7.29 -9.15 4.46
N ALA A 66 -6.82 -9.12 5.70
CA ALA A 66 -7.56 -9.60 6.86
C ALA A 66 -8.81 -8.75 7.14
N VAL A 67 -8.71 -7.42 7.00
CA VAL A 67 -9.85 -6.49 7.13
C VAL A 67 -10.91 -6.77 6.07
N LEU A 68 -10.50 -7.03 4.83
CA LEU A 68 -11.42 -7.31 3.72
C LEU A 68 -12.00 -8.73 3.75
N CYS A 69 -11.32 -9.66 4.42
CA CYS A 69 -11.67 -11.08 4.48
C CYS A 69 -11.75 -11.58 5.93
N PRO A 70 -12.67 -11.05 6.76
CA PRO A 70 -12.70 -11.32 8.20
C PRO A 70 -12.91 -12.80 8.55
N ASP A 71 -13.51 -13.57 7.65
CA ASP A 71 -13.79 -14.99 7.84
C ASP A 71 -12.66 -15.91 7.33
N LYS A 72 -11.62 -15.35 6.69
CA LYS A 72 -10.49 -16.11 6.14
C LYS A 72 -9.28 -16.06 7.06
N THR A 73 -8.45 -17.09 7.02
CA THR A 73 -7.16 -17.08 7.72
C THR A 73 -6.13 -16.37 6.87
N VAL A 74 -5.58 -15.24 7.34
CA VAL A 74 -4.50 -14.52 6.66
C VAL A 74 -3.18 -14.75 7.39
N LEU A 75 -2.18 -15.22 6.66
CA LEU A 75 -0.84 -15.52 7.16
C LEU A 75 0.18 -14.61 6.47
N ILE A 76 1.09 -14.05 7.24
CA ILE A 76 2.30 -13.39 6.72
C ILE A 76 3.51 -14.27 7.07
N PRO A 77 4.37 -14.61 6.09
CA PRO A 77 5.52 -15.48 6.35
C PRO A 77 6.54 -14.92 7.35
N ASP A 78 6.63 -13.59 7.44
CA ASP A 78 7.55 -12.87 8.32
C ASP A 78 6.83 -11.67 8.97
N LEU A 79 6.76 -11.66 10.30
CA LEU A 79 6.13 -10.57 11.05
C LEU A 79 6.97 -9.28 11.03
N GLU A 80 8.28 -9.38 10.77
CA GLU A 80 9.18 -8.22 10.68
C GLU A 80 9.16 -7.56 9.30
N ALA A 81 8.40 -8.08 8.33
CA ALA A 81 8.22 -7.51 7.00
C ALA A 81 7.42 -6.18 7.06
N GLY A 82 8.10 -5.10 7.49
CA GLY A 82 7.53 -3.78 7.67
C GLY A 82 7.61 -2.88 6.44
N CYS A 83 7.04 -1.68 6.56
CA CYS A 83 7.13 -0.62 5.55
C CYS A 83 7.54 0.68 6.24
N SER A 84 8.66 1.27 5.81
CA SER A 84 9.16 2.52 6.42
C SER A 84 8.13 3.63 6.41
N LEU A 85 7.38 3.73 5.31
CA LEU A 85 6.35 4.73 5.10
C LEU A 85 5.14 4.51 6.01
N ALA A 86 4.69 3.26 6.17
CA ALA A 86 3.59 2.95 7.08
C ALA A 86 3.95 3.28 8.54
N SER A 87 5.22 3.18 8.91
CA SER A 87 5.71 3.48 10.25
C SER A 87 5.88 4.98 10.54
N THR A 88 5.65 5.89 9.59
CA THR A 88 5.87 7.33 9.81
C THR A 88 4.73 8.01 10.58
N ILE A 89 3.58 7.36 10.74
CA ILE A 89 2.44 7.90 11.46
C ILE A 89 1.78 6.80 12.30
N THR A 90 1.35 7.15 13.51
CA THR A 90 0.52 6.29 14.36
C THR A 90 -0.92 6.80 14.43
N ALA A 91 -1.87 5.93 14.82
CA ALA A 91 -3.26 6.34 15.02
C ALA A 91 -3.39 7.48 16.06
N SER A 92 -2.56 7.48 17.10
CA SER A 92 -2.56 8.57 18.10
C SER A 92 -2.10 9.90 17.50
N GLN A 93 -1.06 9.88 16.66
CA GLN A 93 -0.59 11.09 15.98
C GLN A 93 -1.65 11.63 15.01
N LEU A 94 -2.31 10.73 14.26
CA LEU A 94 -3.39 11.13 13.37
C LEU A 94 -4.57 11.74 14.14
N ARG A 95 -4.94 11.19 15.31
CA ARG A 95 -5.98 11.79 16.17
C ARG A 95 -5.61 13.19 16.63
N THR A 96 -4.37 13.40 17.09
CA THR A 96 -3.90 14.74 17.47
C THR A 96 -3.94 15.68 16.27
N TRP A 97 -3.53 15.24 15.08
CA TRP A 97 -3.59 16.06 13.88
C TRP A 97 -5.03 16.42 13.47
N LYS A 98 -6.00 15.50 13.65
CA LYS A 98 -7.43 15.79 13.47
C LYS A 98 -7.96 16.84 14.45
N GLU A 99 -7.44 16.89 15.68
CA GLU A 99 -7.82 17.91 16.67
C GLU A 99 -7.33 19.32 16.28
N GLU A 100 -6.17 19.40 15.60
CA GLU A 100 -5.63 20.65 15.05
C GLU A 100 -6.43 21.16 13.84
N HIS A 101 -7.14 20.26 13.15
CA HIS A 101 -7.90 20.52 11.92
C HIS A 101 -9.37 20.04 12.03
N PRO A 102 -10.19 20.67 12.89
CA PRO A 102 -11.54 20.22 13.16
C PRO A 102 -12.42 20.30 11.91
N GLY A 103 -12.98 19.17 11.49
CA GLY A 103 -13.87 19.06 10.33
C GLY A 103 -13.16 18.75 9.00
N ALA A 104 -11.82 18.61 9.01
CA ALA A 104 -11.09 18.14 7.85
C ALA A 104 -11.41 16.67 7.54
N VAL A 105 -11.48 16.34 6.25
CA VAL A 105 -11.64 14.96 5.77
C VAL A 105 -10.29 14.27 5.77
N VAL A 106 -10.21 13.09 6.35
CA VAL A 106 -8.98 12.31 6.47
C VAL A 106 -8.91 11.28 5.35
N VAL A 107 -7.92 11.44 4.47
CA VAL A 107 -7.60 10.49 3.41
C VAL A 107 -6.25 9.86 3.70
N VAL A 108 -6.22 8.53 3.82
CA VAL A 108 -4.97 7.79 4.06
C VAL A 108 -4.63 6.89 2.89
N TYR A 109 -3.37 6.95 2.46
CA TYR A 109 -2.80 5.94 1.58
C TYR A 109 -2.78 4.59 2.32
N VAL A 110 -3.16 3.50 1.64
CA VAL A 110 -3.21 2.15 2.22
C VAL A 110 -1.89 1.68 2.86
N ASN A 111 -0.77 2.32 2.52
CA ASN A 111 0.55 2.13 3.12
C ASN A 111 0.63 2.74 4.53
N CYS A 112 -0.28 2.35 5.41
CA CYS A 112 -0.35 2.68 6.84
C CYS A 112 -0.93 1.48 7.61
N SER A 113 -0.80 1.44 8.93
CA SER A 113 -1.35 0.35 9.75
C SER A 113 -2.89 0.35 9.78
N ALA A 114 -3.49 -0.78 10.12
CA ALA A 114 -4.95 -0.92 10.21
C ALA A 114 -5.60 0.04 11.22
N ASP A 115 -4.93 0.36 12.32
CA ASP A 115 -5.42 1.33 13.32
C ASP A 115 -5.41 2.78 12.79
N VAL A 116 -4.44 3.15 11.94
CA VAL A 116 -4.45 4.43 11.21
C VAL A 116 -5.60 4.46 10.20
N LYS A 117 -5.83 3.36 9.47
CA LYS A 117 -6.99 3.24 8.56
C LYS A 117 -8.32 3.44 9.28
N ALA A 118 -8.44 2.94 10.51
CA ALA A 118 -9.67 3.07 11.30
C ALA A 118 -10.01 4.53 11.67
N GLU A 119 -9.05 5.46 11.59
CA GLU A 119 -9.24 6.88 11.85
C GLU A 119 -9.57 7.70 10.60
N ALA A 120 -9.48 7.09 9.42
CA ALA A 120 -9.63 7.75 8.13
C ALA A 120 -11.08 7.69 7.62
N ASP A 121 -11.49 8.72 6.89
CA ASP A 121 -12.75 8.73 6.16
C ASP A 121 -12.63 7.96 4.84
N TYR A 122 -11.46 8.04 4.20
CA TYR A 122 -11.15 7.31 2.98
C TYR A 122 -9.77 6.67 3.02
N CYS A 123 -9.68 5.45 2.48
CA CYS A 123 -8.42 4.85 2.07
C CYS A 123 -8.24 5.04 0.56
N CYS A 124 -7.02 5.34 0.12
CA CYS A 124 -6.67 5.40 -1.30
C CYS A 124 -5.40 4.61 -1.61
N THR A 125 -5.12 4.44 -2.89
CA THR A 125 -3.85 3.95 -3.45
C THR A 125 -3.32 4.98 -4.43
N SER A 126 -2.05 4.87 -4.86
CA SER A 126 -1.52 5.73 -5.93
C SER A 126 -2.39 5.70 -7.20
N ALA A 127 -3.03 4.56 -7.50
CA ALA A 127 -3.88 4.39 -8.69
C ALA A 127 -5.23 5.12 -8.63
N ASN A 128 -5.73 5.51 -7.45
CA ASN A 128 -7.06 6.13 -7.31
C ASN A 128 -7.10 7.38 -6.41
N ALA A 129 -5.96 7.86 -5.90
CA ALA A 129 -5.92 8.99 -4.97
C ALA A 129 -6.59 10.25 -5.52
N LEU A 130 -6.30 10.65 -6.77
CA LEU A 130 -6.91 11.83 -7.40
C LEU A 130 -8.45 11.72 -7.43
N ARG A 131 -8.98 10.58 -7.84
CA ARG A 131 -10.42 10.33 -7.91
C ARG A 131 -11.11 10.41 -6.54
N ILE A 132 -10.44 9.96 -5.47
CA ILE A 132 -10.96 10.09 -4.10
C ILE A 132 -10.98 11.56 -3.69
N ILE A 133 -9.91 12.29 -3.94
CA ILE A 133 -9.77 13.71 -3.56
C ILE A 133 -10.79 14.58 -4.28
N GLU A 134 -10.97 14.39 -5.58
CA GLU A 134 -11.96 15.11 -6.39
C GLU A 134 -13.41 14.80 -5.99
N SER A 135 -13.66 13.67 -5.31
CA SER A 135 -15.00 13.32 -4.82
C SER A 135 -15.40 14.05 -3.53
N ILE A 136 -14.42 14.63 -2.83
CA ILE A 136 -14.64 15.39 -1.59
C ILE A 136 -15.11 16.81 -1.96
N PRO A 137 -16.17 17.35 -1.33
CA PRO A 137 -16.65 18.73 -1.57
C PRO A 137 -15.53 19.77 -1.54
N ASP A 138 -15.53 20.71 -2.49
CA ASP A 138 -14.44 21.68 -2.70
C ASP A 138 -14.15 22.60 -1.50
N ASP A 139 -15.14 22.82 -0.63
CA ASP A 139 -15.03 23.64 0.57
C ASP A 139 -14.48 22.90 1.79
N GLN A 140 -14.21 21.59 1.68
CA GLN A 140 -13.65 20.79 2.76
C GLN A 140 -12.12 20.75 2.71
N GLU A 141 -11.52 21.04 3.86
CA GLU A 141 -10.11 20.81 4.15
C GLU A 141 -9.79 19.31 4.19
N ILE A 142 -8.61 18.92 3.71
CA ILE A 142 -8.21 17.51 3.62
C ILE A 142 -6.90 17.30 4.39
N LEU A 143 -6.86 16.24 5.21
CA LEU A 143 -5.64 15.68 5.77
C LEU A 143 -5.23 14.46 4.95
N PHE A 144 -4.03 14.49 4.36
CA PHE A 144 -3.49 13.39 3.58
C PHE A 144 -2.26 12.77 4.25
N ALA A 145 -2.29 11.46 4.48
CA ALA A 145 -1.19 10.73 5.11
C ALA A 145 -0.94 9.35 4.44
N PRO A 146 0.23 8.73 4.62
CA PRO A 146 1.43 9.30 5.25
C PRO A 146 2.46 9.85 4.25
N ASP A 147 2.22 9.72 2.94
CA ASP A 147 3.23 9.95 1.91
C ASP A 147 3.25 11.40 1.40
N MET A 148 4.37 12.09 1.65
CA MET A 148 4.53 13.49 1.26
C MET A 148 4.64 13.70 -0.25
N PHE A 149 5.24 12.75 -0.98
CA PHE A 149 5.42 12.87 -2.42
C PHE A 149 4.09 12.66 -3.15
N LEU A 150 3.32 11.65 -2.72
CA LEU A 150 1.97 11.45 -3.25
C LEU A 150 1.04 12.62 -2.87
N GLY A 151 1.14 13.12 -1.63
CA GLY A 151 0.38 14.28 -1.19
C GLY A 151 0.68 15.53 -2.02
N GLU A 152 1.95 15.80 -2.31
CA GLU A 152 2.33 16.95 -3.14
C GLU A 152 1.91 16.79 -4.60
N TYR A 153 2.02 15.57 -5.16
CA TYR A 153 1.48 15.27 -6.49
C TYR A 153 -0.02 15.56 -6.58
N ILE A 154 -0.80 15.15 -5.57
CA ILE A 154 -2.24 15.42 -5.52
C ILE A 154 -2.49 16.93 -5.45
N ARG A 155 -1.74 17.67 -4.62
CA ARG A 155 -1.87 19.14 -4.53
C ARG A 155 -1.63 19.82 -5.86
N GLU A 156 -0.57 19.40 -6.57
CA GLU A 156 -0.24 19.93 -7.90
C GLU A 156 -1.37 19.67 -8.92
N LYS A 157 -2.00 18.49 -8.87
CA LYS A 157 -3.04 18.11 -9.85
C LYS A 157 -4.43 18.65 -9.54
N THR A 158 -4.74 18.93 -8.29
CA THR A 158 -6.11 19.25 -7.86
C THR A 158 -6.29 20.69 -7.40
N GLU A 159 -5.21 21.43 -7.14
CA GLU A 159 -5.23 22.79 -6.55
C GLU A 159 -6.01 22.88 -5.21
N ARG A 160 -6.30 21.73 -4.57
CA ARG A 160 -7.04 21.65 -3.30
C ARG A 160 -6.16 22.05 -2.12
N THR A 161 -6.79 22.58 -1.07
CA THR A 161 -6.13 22.77 0.23
C THR A 161 -6.00 21.43 0.95
N ILE A 162 -4.81 20.83 0.86
CA ILE A 162 -4.48 19.54 1.47
C ILE A 162 -3.31 19.75 2.42
N HIS A 163 -3.49 19.37 3.68
CA HIS A 163 -2.39 19.24 4.64
C HIS A 163 -1.80 17.85 4.49
N VAL A 164 -0.48 17.76 4.38
CA VAL A 164 0.21 16.52 4.03
C VAL A 164 1.11 16.11 5.19
N TRP A 165 0.98 14.86 5.62
CA TRP A 165 1.89 14.27 6.59
C TRP A 165 3.27 14.07 5.95
N MET A 166 4.33 14.48 6.65
CA MET A 166 5.70 14.50 6.10
C MET A 166 6.41 13.14 6.23
N GLY A 167 5.74 12.06 5.82
CA GLY A 167 6.32 10.72 5.75
C GLY A 167 6.83 10.39 4.34
N GLU A 168 7.84 9.53 4.26
CA GLU A 168 8.43 9.11 2.99
C GLU A 168 8.81 7.63 2.96
N CYS A 169 8.83 7.07 1.75
CA CYS A 169 9.39 5.75 1.49
C CYS A 169 10.88 5.88 1.22
N HIS A 170 11.74 5.33 2.10
CA HIS A 170 13.20 5.41 1.96
C HIS A 170 13.72 4.85 0.63
N VAL A 171 13.03 3.86 0.04
CA VAL A 171 13.38 3.29 -1.27
C VAL A 171 13.20 4.31 -2.38
N HIS A 172 12.07 5.02 -2.39
CA HIS A 172 11.78 6.02 -3.42
C HIS A 172 12.53 7.34 -3.16
N ALA A 173 12.72 7.73 -1.90
CA ALA A 173 13.53 8.89 -1.52
C ALA A 173 15.02 8.74 -1.91
N ALA A 174 15.49 7.49 -2.10
CA ALA A 174 16.85 7.23 -2.57
C ALA A 174 17.05 7.53 -4.08
N ILE A 175 15.98 7.71 -4.86
CA ILE A 175 16.05 8.04 -6.29
C ILE A 175 16.22 9.57 -6.42
N ARG A 176 17.41 10.02 -6.79
CA ARG A 176 17.72 11.45 -6.90
C ARG A 176 17.59 11.93 -8.35
N PRO A 177 17.36 13.24 -8.59
CA PRO A 177 17.31 13.79 -9.93
C PRO A 177 18.53 13.43 -10.79
N ALA A 178 19.73 13.44 -10.21
CA ALA A 178 20.96 13.06 -10.91
C ALA A 178 20.97 11.60 -11.38
N ASP A 179 20.36 10.69 -10.61
CA ASP A 179 20.26 9.27 -10.98
C ASP A 179 19.34 9.12 -12.22
N VAL A 180 18.25 9.88 -12.26
CA VAL A 180 17.31 9.92 -13.41
C VAL A 180 17.96 10.54 -14.65
N GLU A 181 18.63 11.69 -14.49
CA GLU A 181 19.34 12.38 -15.56
C GLU A 181 20.42 11.48 -16.19
N GLU A 182 21.15 10.73 -15.36
CA GLU A 182 22.15 9.76 -15.82
C GLU A 182 21.50 8.64 -16.64
N GLN A 183 20.40 8.06 -16.18
CA GLN A 183 19.71 6.98 -16.91
C GLN A 183 19.12 7.47 -18.24
N LEU A 184 18.53 8.66 -18.28
CA LEU A 184 18.00 9.26 -19.52
C LEU A 184 19.12 9.55 -20.54
N ALA A 185 20.30 9.96 -20.07
CA ALA A 185 21.45 10.17 -20.95
C ALA A 185 22.00 8.85 -21.52
N GLN A 186 22.00 7.77 -20.73
CA GLN A 186 22.44 6.43 -21.15
C GLN A 186 21.42 5.73 -22.06
N HIS A 187 20.14 6.05 -21.89
CA HIS A 187 19.02 5.41 -22.58
C HIS A 187 18.07 6.47 -23.19
N PRO A 188 18.50 7.21 -24.22
CA PRO A 188 17.77 8.38 -24.73
C PRO A 188 16.43 8.05 -25.39
N ASP A 189 16.25 6.82 -25.85
CA ASP A 189 15.01 6.35 -26.47
C ASP A 189 14.10 5.59 -25.48
N ALA A 190 14.53 5.44 -24.22
CA ALA A 190 13.72 4.77 -23.20
C ALA A 190 12.70 5.74 -22.58
N GLU A 191 11.50 5.23 -22.32
CA GLU A 191 10.51 5.95 -21.52
C GLU A 191 10.84 5.83 -20.03
N LEU A 192 10.55 6.90 -19.26
CA LEU A 192 10.63 6.90 -17.80
C LEU A 192 9.24 6.61 -17.24
N LEU A 193 9.13 5.59 -16.40
CA LEU A 193 7.91 5.19 -15.70
C LEU A 193 7.97 5.57 -14.21
#